data_AF-A0A838QAS4-F1
#
_entry.id   AF-A0A838QAS4-F1
#
_cell.length_a   1.000
_cell.length_b   1.000
_cell.length_c   1.000
_cell.angle_alpha   90.00
_cell.angle_beta   90.00
_cell.angle_gamma   90.00
#
_symmetry.space_group_name_H-M   'P 1'
#
loop_
_entity.id
_entity.type
_entity.pdbx_description
1 polymer ?
#
loop_
_entity_poly.entity_id
_entity_poly.type
_entity_poly.pdbx_seq_one_letter_code
_entity_poly.pdbx_strand_id
1 'polypeptide(L)'
;MNTQKPIPVRLDRHALIRLESDAPDGYLVGHVHARITISSEPDGLVLMDSRTDFRGGRARMTIRARDEAKPGRNATVTIFLLTAKNKTLNTKATLRFEAPEEADTSGKGERSKLKVPAPIAVYKAEWATHGWNEESVARVDDDGRETLVFVNMDNQHFTKFLRTSSYQETGVNRMKNNFLLYVAFYSWMKHMMDVREEGKLEGEDFEHYESAELDRVAQTVIHSISAASRSEDEVAGD
;
A
#
# COMPACT_ATOMS: atom_id res chain seq x y z
N MET A 1 -3.66 -20.66 14.49
CA MET A 1 -3.46 -21.78 13.54
C MET A 1 -4.40 -21.63 12.34
N ASN A 2 -4.08 -22.14 11.13
CA ASN A 2 -5.04 -22.18 10.02
C ASN A 2 -6.14 -23.22 10.30
N THR A 3 -7.41 -22.85 10.14
CA THR A 3 -8.58 -23.70 10.39
C THR A 3 -8.84 -24.72 9.28
N GLN A 4 -8.47 -24.39 8.03
CA GLN A 4 -8.64 -25.28 6.88
C GLN A 4 -7.39 -26.14 6.66
N LYS A 5 -7.58 -27.47 6.61
CA LYS A 5 -6.56 -28.47 6.29
C LYS A 5 -7.10 -29.41 5.19
N PRO A 6 -6.38 -29.63 4.07
CA PRO A 6 -5.14 -28.96 3.68
C PRO A 6 -5.34 -27.45 3.44
N ILE A 7 -4.27 -26.67 3.61
CA ILE A 7 -4.29 -25.23 3.37
C ILE A 7 -4.38 -25.00 1.85
N PRO A 8 -5.41 -24.31 1.34
CA PRO A 8 -5.51 -24.03 -0.08
C PRO A 8 -4.47 -22.99 -0.50
N VAL A 9 -3.75 -23.28 -1.59
CA VAL A 9 -2.79 -22.38 -2.22
C VAL A 9 -3.16 -22.24 -3.68
N ARG A 10 -3.72 -21.09 -4.05
CA ARG A 10 -4.03 -20.79 -5.43
C ARG A 10 -2.75 -20.50 -6.22
N LEU A 11 -2.66 -21.01 -7.44
CA LEU A 11 -1.46 -20.81 -8.27
C LEU A 11 -1.23 -19.34 -8.67
N ASP A 12 -2.28 -18.51 -8.68
CA ASP A 12 -2.23 -17.09 -9.06
C ASP A 12 -2.06 -16.12 -7.88
N ARG A 13 -1.96 -16.63 -6.63
CA ARG A 13 -2.00 -15.78 -5.42
C ARG A 13 -1.07 -16.27 -4.31
N HIS A 14 -0.82 -15.37 -3.37
CA HIS A 14 -0.17 -15.70 -2.12
C HIS A 14 -1.15 -16.41 -1.16
N ALA A 15 -0.63 -17.34 -0.37
CA ALA A 15 -1.32 -17.97 0.74
C ALA A 15 -0.66 -17.62 2.07
N LEU A 16 -1.49 -17.52 3.11
CA LEU A 16 -1.05 -17.15 4.45
C LEU A 16 -1.01 -18.38 5.37
N ILE A 17 0.15 -18.63 5.96
CA ILE A 17 0.34 -19.59 7.04
C ILE A 17 0.49 -18.84 8.36
N ARG A 18 -0.37 -19.17 9.34
CA ARG A 18 -0.35 -18.60 10.68
C ARG A 18 0.38 -19.52 11.64
N LEU A 19 1.44 -19.01 12.25
CA LEU A 19 2.30 -19.69 13.21
C LEU A 19 1.92 -19.23 14.63
N GLU A 20 1.94 -20.17 15.56
CA GLU A 20 1.70 -19.94 16.99
C GLU A 20 2.86 -20.54 17.77
N SER A 21 3.37 -19.76 18.73
CA SER A 21 4.44 -20.10 19.64
C SER A 21 4.22 -19.39 20.97
N ASP A 22 4.89 -19.86 22.00
CA ASP A 22 5.11 -19.18 23.28
C ASP A 22 6.23 -18.11 23.23
N ALA A 23 6.74 -17.79 22.03
CA ALA A 23 7.80 -16.82 21.86
C ALA A 23 7.34 -15.40 22.24
N PRO A 24 8.18 -14.60 22.91
CA PRO A 24 7.85 -13.22 23.24
C PRO A 24 7.77 -12.34 21.99
N ASP A 25 7.20 -11.15 22.16
CA ASP A 25 7.11 -10.16 21.08
C ASP A 25 8.51 -9.76 20.60
N GLY A 26 8.68 -9.69 19.28
CA GLY A 26 9.97 -9.31 18.68
C GLY A 26 11.03 -10.41 18.74
N TYR A 27 10.67 -11.68 19.01
CA TYR A 27 11.64 -12.76 19.19
C TYR A 27 12.61 -12.93 18.02
N LEU A 28 12.17 -12.77 16.78
CA LEU A 28 13.01 -12.96 15.60
C LEU A 28 13.97 -11.79 15.36
N VAL A 29 13.51 -10.56 15.55
CA VAL A 29 14.35 -9.36 15.44
C VAL A 29 15.33 -9.26 16.60
N GLY A 30 14.91 -9.61 17.81
CA GLY A 30 15.74 -9.57 19.02
C GLY A 30 16.83 -10.64 19.07
N HIS A 31 16.81 -11.65 18.19
CA HIS A 31 17.80 -12.72 18.17
C HIS A 31 18.34 -12.94 16.76
N VAL A 32 19.55 -12.47 16.49
CA VAL A 32 20.22 -12.54 15.17
C VAL A 32 20.26 -13.94 14.57
N HIS A 33 20.37 -14.97 15.42
CA HIS A 33 20.42 -16.38 14.99
C HIS A 33 19.04 -17.04 14.87
N ALA A 34 17.97 -16.36 15.28
CA ALA A 34 16.62 -16.89 15.18
C ALA A 34 16.04 -16.64 13.77
N ARG A 35 15.62 -17.71 13.09
CA ARG A 35 15.03 -17.61 11.76
C ARG A 35 13.94 -18.63 11.50
N ILE A 36 12.95 -18.21 10.73
CA ILE A 36 11.92 -19.09 10.19
C ILE A 36 12.28 -19.41 8.75
N THR A 37 12.28 -20.70 8.41
CA THR A 37 12.46 -21.19 7.05
C THR A 37 11.40 -22.23 6.73
N ILE A 38 11.18 -22.48 5.43
CA ILE A 38 10.23 -23.48 4.95
C ILE A 38 10.93 -24.42 3.97
N SER A 39 10.55 -25.69 3.97
CA SER A 39 10.78 -26.61 2.86
C SER A 39 9.47 -27.26 2.44
N SER A 40 9.40 -27.73 1.20
CA SER A 40 8.24 -28.49 0.71
C SER A 40 8.64 -29.89 0.29
N GLU A 41 7.69 -30.81 0.37
CA GLU A 41 7.76 -32.15 -0.19
C GLU A 41 6.52 -32.36 -1.07
N PRO A 42 6.66 -32.57 -2.39
CA PRO A 42 7.90 -32.53 -3.17
C PRO A 42 8.63 -31.17 -3.12
N ASP A 43 9.95 -31.21 -3.27
CA ASP A 43 10.78 -30.00 -3.20
C ASP A 43 10.50 -29.05 -4.37
N GLY A 44 10.72 -27.76 -4.14
CA GLY A 44 10.59 -26.73 -5.18
C GLY A 44 9.16 -26.41 -5.60
N LEU A 45 8.13 -26.73 -4.81
CA LEU A 45 6.74 -26.38 -5.15
C LEU A 45 6.26 -25.07 -4.51
N VAL A 46 6.97 -24.59 -3.49
CA VAL A 46 6.57 -23.44 -2.67
C VAL A 46 7.73 -22.48 -2.53
N LEU A 47 7.44 -21.19 -2.55
CA LEU A 47 8.37 -20.13 -2.14
C LEU A 47 7.80 -19.37 -0.94
N MET A 48 8.65 -19.07 0.05
CA MET A 48 8.33 -18.11 1.09
C MET A 48 8.67 -16.71 0.59
N ASP A 49 7.68 -15.83 0.50
CA ASP A 49 7.88 -14.44 0.09
C ASP A 49 8.18 -13.54 1.29
N SER A 50 7.46 -13.74 2.40
CA SER A 50 7.64 -12.90 3.58
C SER A 50 7.25 -13.61 4.87
N ARG A 51 7.75 -13.05 5.98
CA ARG A 51 7.39 -13.44 7.35
C ARG A 51 7.30 -12.21 8.23
N THR A 52 6.47 -12.26 9.26
CA THR A 52 6.46 -11.27 10.35
C THR A 52 7.19 -11.80 11.57
N ASP A 53 7.56 -10.91 12.48
CA ASP A 53 7.95 -11.31 13.83
C ASP A 53 6.73 -11.85 14.62
N PHE A 54 7.01 -12.45 15.78
CA PHE A 54 6.01 -12.83 16.76
C PHE A 54 5.46 -11.59 17.47
N ARG A 55 4.14 -11.51 17.54
CA ARG A 55 3.39 -10.56 18.38
C ARG A 55 2.23 -11.29 19.05
N GLY A 56 2.16 -11.25 20.37
CA GLY A 56 1.24 -12.06 21.18
C GLY A 56 1.36 -13.56 20.89
N GLY A 57 2.59 -14.06 20.71
CA GLY A 57 2.85 -15.47 20.38
C GLY A 57 2.44 -15.89 18.95
N ARG A 58 2.11 -14.94 18.07
CA ARG A 58 1.67 -15.23 16.69
C ARG A 58 2.59 -14.61 15.66
N ALA A 59 2.93 -15.38 14.63
CA ALA A 59 3.63 -14.89 13.45
C ALA A 59 2.88 -15.28 12.17
N ARG A 60 3.11 -14.55 11.09
CA ARG A 60 2.52 -14.78 9.77
C ARG A 60 3.64 -15.09 8.79
N MET A 61 3.40 -16.06 7.94
CA MET A 61 4.27 -16.40 6.82
C MET A 61 3.45 -16.40 5.53
N THR A 62 3.92 -15.66 4.54
CA THR A 62 3.30 -15.58 3.22
C THR A 62 4.09 -16.47 2.27
N ILE A 63 3.39 -17.37 1.60
CA ILE A 63 3.96 -18.27 0.62
C ILE A 63 3.25 -18.10 -0.72
N ARG A 64 3.91 -18.51 -1.81
CA ARG A 64 3.29 -18.66 -3.12
C ARG A 64 3.71 -19.99 -3.75
N ALA A 65 2.87 -20.48 -4.66
CA ALA A 65 3.22 -21.60 -5.51
C ALA A 65 4.34 -21.19 -6.48
N ARG A 66 5.23 -22.14 -6.81
CA ARG A 66 6.17 -22.01 -7.94
C ARG A 66 5.53 -22.54 -9.22
N ASP A 67 6.14 -22.25 -10.36
CA ASP A 67 5.61 -22.59 -11.69
C ASP A 67 5.46 -24.10 -11.91
N GLU A 68 6.20 -24.92 -11.16
CA GLU A 68 6.13 -26.38 -11.19
C GLU A 68 4.94 -26.96 -10.42
N ALA A 69 4.23 -26.14 -9.63
CA ALA A 69 3.03 -26.54 -8.92
C ALA A 69 1.84 -26.65 -9.89
N LYS A 70 1.08 -27.74 -9.77
CA LYS A 70 -0.08 -28.03 -10.62
C LYS A 70 -1.36 -28.07 -9.80
N PRO A 71 -2.53 -27.65 -10.35
CA PRO A 71 -3.80 -27.75 -9.66
C PRO A 71 -4.09 -29.19 -9.22
N GLY A 72 -4.71 -29.34 -8.05
CA GLY A 72 -5.06 -30.64 -7.46
C GLY A 72 -3.89 -31.39 -6.83
N ARG A 73 -2.65 -30.93 -6.99
CA ARG A 73 -1.48 -31.51 -6.33
C ARG A 73 -1.45 -31.12 -4.85
N ASN A 74 -1.07 -32.06 -4.00
CA ASN A 74 -0.78 -31.78 -2.60
C ASN A 74 0.73 -31.68 -2.37
N ALA A 75 1.12 -30.88 -1.39
CA ALA A 75 2.48 -30.82 -0.87
C ALA A 75 2.45 -30.78 0.65
N THR A 76 3.44 -31.38 1.30
CA THR A 76 3.68 -31.19 2.73
C THR A 76 4.77 -30.16 2.89
N VAL A 77 4.48 -29.06 3.59
CA VAL A 77 5.50 -28.10 3.98
C VAL A 77 5.96 -28.37 5.40
N THR A 78 7.27 -28.34 5.60
CA THR A 78 7.89 -28.34 6.92
C THR A 78 8.39 -26.94 7.20
N ILE A 79 7.93 -26.38 8.31
CA ILE A 79 8.28 -25.04 8.77
C ILE A 79 9.27 -25.22 9.89
N PHE A 80 10.44 -24.60 9.76
CA PHE A 80 11.51 -24.68 10.74
C PHE A 80 11.65 -23.34 11.43
N LEU A 81 11.72 -23.36 12.75
CA LEU A 81 12.18 -22.24 13.57
C LEU A 81 13.54 -22.64 14.14
N LEU A 82 14.60 -22.04 13.63
CA LEU A 82 15.88 -22.03 14.31
C LEU A 82 15.79 -21.02 15.45
N THR A 83 15.97 -21.48 16.68
CA THR A 83 15.97 -20.62 17.88
C THR A 83 17.34 -20.00 18.09
N ALA A 84 17.41 -18.97 18.94
CA ALA A 84 18.67 -18.32 19.33
C ALA A 84 19.68 -19.29 19.97
N LYS A 85 19.21 -20.40 20.55
CA LYS A 85 20.05 -21.44 21.19
C LYS A 85 20.47 -22.55 20.21
N ASN A 86 20.37 -22.31 18.90
CA ASN A 86 20.61 -23.29 17.83
C ASN A 86 19.74 -24.56 17.92
N LYS A 87 18.66 -24.56 18.71
CA LYS A 87 17.65 -25.62 18.67
C LYS A 87 16.74 -25.37 17.47
N THR A 88 16.48 -26.42 16.70
CA THR A 88 15.51 -26.38 15.60
C THR A 88 14.18 -26.93 16.07
N LEU A 89 13.14 -26.12 16.02
CA LEU A 89 11.75 -26.55 16.16
C LEU A 89 11.15 -26.68 14.77
N ASN A 90 10.25 -27.64 14.58
CA ASN A 90 9.57 -27.77 13.29
C ASN A 90 8.12 -28.18 13.47
N THR A 91 7.32 -27.83 12.46
CA THR A 91 5.94 -28.29 12.33
C THR A 91 5.62 -28.52 10.86
N LYS A 92 4.64 -29.39 10.59
CA LYS A 92 4.24 -29.75 9.24
C LYS A 92 2.82 -29.28 8.96
N ALA A 93 2.60 -28.83 7.73
CA ALA A 93 1.27 -28.53 7.21
C ALA A 93 1.12 -29.11 5.80
N THR A 94 -0.08 -29.57 5.47
CA THR A 94 -0.40 -30.03 4.12
C THR A 94 -1.03 -28.88 3.34
N LEU A 95 -0.55 -28.66 2.12
CA LEU A 95 -1.06 -27.71 1.15
C LEU A 95 -1.81 -28.45 0.04
N ARG A 96 -2.84 -27.82 -0.51
CA ARG A 96 -3.49 -28.23 -1.75
C ARG A 96 -3.40 -27.09 -2.76
N PHE A 97 -2.80 -27.36 -3.91
CA PHE A 97 -2.72 -26.38 -4.98
C PHE A 97 -4.05 -26.31 -5.73
N GLU A 98 -4.54 -25.10 -5.93
CA GLU A 98 -5.82 -24.84 -6.59
C GLU A 98 -5.60 -24.07 -7.87
N ALA A 99 -6.37 -24.45 -8.90
CA ALA A 99 -6.37 -23.70 -10.15
C ALA A 99 -6.73 -22.23 -9.86
N PRO A 100 -6.20 -21.29 -10.66
CA PRO A 100 -6.80 -19.97 -10.72
C PRO A 100 -8.30 -20.15 -10.96
N GLU A 101 -9.10 -19.50 -10.14
CA GLU A 101 -10.54 -19.44 -10.38
C GLU A 101 -10.74 -18.75 -11.73
N GLU A 102 -11.26 -19.48 -12.72
CA GLU A 102 -11.79 -18.85 -13.92
C GLU A 102 -12.75 -17.78 -13.44
N ALA A 103 -12.54 -16.55 -13.87
CA ALA A 103 -13.42 -15.47 -13.48
C ALA A 103 -14.80 -15.83 -14.00
N ASP A 104 -15.66 -16.30 -13.10
CA ASP A 104 -17.08 -16.49 -13.38
C ASP A 104 -17.60 -15.10 -13.78
N THR A 105 -17.78 -14.91 -15.10
CA THR A 105 -18.38 -13.70 -15.67
C THR A 105 -19.88 -13.66 -15.40
N SER A 106 -20.44 -14.73 -14.82
CA SER A 106 -21.80 -14.80 -14.31
C SER A 106 -21.81 -14.67 -12.80
N GLY A 107 -22.11 -13.47 -12.29
CA GLY A 107 -22.54 -13.31 -10.89
C GLY A 107 -21.51 -12.75 -9.91
N LYS A 108 -20.46 -12.07 -10.38
CA LYS A 108 -19.77 -11.12 -9.50
C LYS A 108 -20.70 -9.94 -9.26
N GLY A 109 -21.20 -9.84 -8.02
CA GLY A 109 -21.52 -8.55 -7.44
C GLY A 109 -20.39 -7.60 -7.83
N GLU A 110 -20.77 -6.59 -8.58
CA GLU A 110 -19.89 -5.62 -9.23
C GLU A 110 -19.10 -4.93 -8.12
N ARG A 111 -17.97 -5.52 -7.72
CA ARG A 111 -16.85 -4.72 -7.25
C ARG A 111 -16.46 -3.96 -8.47
N SER A 112 -17.12 -2.83 -8.72
CA SER A 112 -16.65 -1.86 -9.68
C SER A 112 -15.17 -1.72 -9.34
N LYS A 113 -14.30 -2.09 -10.29
CA LYS A 113 -12.91 -1.72 -10.16
C LYS A 113 -12.97 -0.21 -10.19
N LEU A 114 -12.96 0.40 -9.01
CA LEU A 114 -12.99 1.83 -8.87
C LEU A 114 -11.81 2.33 -9.70
N LYS A 115 -12.10 2.92 -10.86
CA LYS A 115 -11.08 3.35 -11.81
C LYS A 115 -10.50 4.64 -11.23
N VAL A 116 -9.46 4.48 -10.41
CA VAL A 116 -8.72 5.60 -9.86
C VAL A 116 -8.04 6.32 -11.03
N PRO A 117 -8.31 7.60 -11.26
CA PRO A 117 -7.67 8.36 -12.33
C PRO A 117 -6.19 8.56 -12.03
N ALA A 118 -5.36 8.56 -13.08
CA ALA A 118 -3.96 8.89 -12.94
C ALA A 118 -3.81 10.41 -12.68
N PRO A 119 -3.02 10.83 -11.69
CA PRO A 119 -2.85 12.24 -11.39
C PRO A 119 -1.99 12.94 -12.44
N ILE A 120 -2.37 14.17 -12.78
CA ILE A 120 -1.67 15.04 -13.73
C ILE A 120 -0.98 16.14 -12.92
N ALA A 121 0.34 16.13 -12.92
CA ALA A 121 1.14 17.22 -12.36
C ALA A 121 1.11 18.42 -13.30
N VAL A 122 0.74 19.58 -12.78
CA VAL A 122 0.68 20.86 -13.49
C VAL A 122 1.69 21.80 -12.86
N TYR A 123 2.49 22.44 -13.70
CA TYR A 123 3.52 23.40 -13.29
C TYR A 123 3.16 24.82 -13.70
N LYS A 124 3.92 25.81 -13.20
CA LYS A 124 3.70 27.24 -13.45
C LYS A 124 3.59 27.61 -14.92
N ALA A 125 4.29 26.90 -15.81
CA ALA A 125 4.21 27.11 -17.26
C ALA A 125 2.82 26.84 -17.84
N GLU A 126 2.02 26.00 -17.17
CA GLU A 126 0.70 25.56 -17.60
C GLU A 126 -0.42 26.32 -16.89
N TRP A 127 -0.14 27.12 -15.85
CA TRP A 127 -1.19 27.76 -15.06
C TRP A 127 -2.18 28.62 -15.86
N ALA A 128 -1.72 29.28 -16.92
CA ALA A 128 -2.57 30.11 -17.77
C ALA A 128 -3.70 29.30 -18.43
N THR A 129 -3.47 28.03 -18.77
CA THR A 129 -4.51 27.17 -19.36
C THR A 129 -5.51 26.65 -18.34
N HIS A 130 -5.16 26.70 -17.04
CA HIS A 130 -6.01 26.22 -15.95
C HIS A 130 -6.64 27.35 -15.12
N GLY A 131 -6.26 28.62 -15.35
CA GLY A 131 -6.68 29.74 -14.51
C GLY A 131 -6.08 29.67 -13.10
N TRP A 132 -4.89 29.08 -12.97
CA TRP A 132 -4.26 28.83 -11.68
C TRP A 132 -3.30 29.93 -11.26
N ASN A 133 -3.05 29.97 -9.96
CA ASN A 133 -2.09 30.84 -9.31
C ASN A 133 -1.28 30.03 -8.28
N GLU A 134 -0.48 30.72 -7.47
CA GLU A 134 0.35 30.08 -6.44
C GLU A 134 -0.44 29.47 -5.27
N GLU A 135 -1.68 29.90 -5.06
CA GLU A 135 -2.58 29.38 -4.03
C GLU A 135 -3.37 28.15 -4.52
N SER A 136 -3.49 27.98 -5.84
CA SER A 136 -4.17 26.83 -6.43
C SER A 136 -3.51 25.52 -5.99
N VAL A 137 -4.31 24.51 -5.63
CA VAL A 137 -3.82 23.23 -5.11
C VAL A 137 -4.11 22.08 -6.07
N ALA A 138 -5.38 21.88 -6.42
CA ALA A 138 -5.80 20.81 -7.31
C ALA A 138 -7.15 21.14 -7.94
N ARG A 139 -7.46 20.47 -9.05
CA ARG A 139 -8.78 20.52 -9.70
C ARG A 139 -9.14 19.12 -10.21
N VAL A 140 -10.41 18.76 -10.10
CA VAL A 140 -10.95 17.53 -10.66
C VAL A 140 -11.97 17.90 -11.73
N ASP A 141 -11.69 17.51 -12.97
CA ASP A 141 -12.57 17.74 -14.10
C ASP A 141 -13.18 16.38 -14.52
N ASP A 142 -14.48 16.34 -14.80
CA ASP A 142 -15.15 15.18 -15.38
C ASP A 142 -15.66 15.55 -16.77
N ASP A 143 -15.10 14.93 -17.81
CA ASP A 143 -15.51 15.17 -19.20
C ASP A 143 -16.63 14.22 -19.67
N GLY A 144 -17.21 13.45 -18.75
CA GLY A 144 -18.22 12.42 -19.01
C GLY A 144 -17.67 11.11 -19.57
N ARG A 145 -16.36 11.03 -19.85
CA ARG A 145 -15.67 9.80 -20.27
C ARG A 145 -14.63 9.36 -19.24
N GLU A 146 -13.84 10.31 -18.74
CA GLU A 146 -12.82 10.08 -17.73
C GLU A 146 -12.76 11.25 -16.74
N THR A 147 -12.58 10.90 -15.46
CA THR A 147 -12.24 11.88 -14.43
C THR A 147 -10.75 12.21 -14.54
N LEU A 148 -10.41 13.49 -14.64
CA LEU A 148 -9.05 13.99 -14.69
C LEU A 148 -8.73 14.73 -13.39
N VAL A 149 -7.59 14.41 -12.78
CA VAL A 149 -7.18 15.01 -11.51
C VAL A 149 -5.87 15.75 -11.70
N PHE A 150 -5.94 17.08 -11.63
CA PHE A 150 -4.80 17.97 -11.79
C PHE A 150 -4.29 18.42 -10.43
N VAL A 151 -2.98 18.48 -10.23
CA VAL A 151 -2.35 18.95 -8.98
C VAL A 151 -1.28 19.99 -9.29
N ASN A 152 -1.30 21.11 -8.57
CA ASN A 152 -0.34 22.19 -8.70
C ASN A 152 0.97 21.83 -7.99
N MET A 153 1.98 21.47 -8.77
CA MET A 153 3.30 21.13 -8.23
C MET A 153 4.14 22.36 -7.86
N ASP A 154 3.70 23.56 -8.23
CA ASP A 154 4.30 24.84 -7.88
C ASP A 154 3.44 25.63 -6.87
N ASN A 155 2.57 24.95 -6.12
CA ASN A 155 1.81 25.55 -5.02
C ASN A 155 2.74 26.21 -3.98
N GLN A 156 2.33 27.34 -3.41
CA GLN A 156 3.13 28.14 -2.50
C GLN A 156 3.65 27.38 -1.29
N HIS A 157 2.81 26.53 -0.67
CA HIS A 157 3.17 25.77 0.52
C HIS A 157 4.21 24.71 0.19
N PHE A 158 4.01 23.99 -0.92
CA PHE A 158 4.90 22.93 -1.34
C PHE A 158 6.25 23.49 -1.80
N THR A 159 6.24 24.59 -2.55
CA THR A 159 7.46 25.31 -2.97
C THR A 159 8.24 25.81 -1.76
N LYS A 160 7.56 26.39 -0.77
CA LYS A 160 8.19 26.83 0.49
C LYS A 160 8.81 25.65 1.24
N PHE A 161 8.08 24.55 1.35
CA PHE A 161 8.56 23.32 1.99
C PHE A 161 9.83 22.77 1.31
N LEU A 162 9.85 22.69 -0.03
CA LEU A 162 11.03 22.23 -0.76
C LEU A 162 12.24 23.15 -0.56
N ARG A 163 12.04 24.48 -0.43
CA ARG A 163 13.13 25.44 -0.19
C ARG A 163 13.72 25.34 1.22
N THR A 164 12.89 25.06 2.22
CA THR A 164 13.34 24.95 3.62
C THR A 164 14.01 23.62 3.92
N SER A 165 14.00 22.69 2.97
CA SER A 165 14.42 21.33 3.21
C SER A 165 15.73 21.00 2.51
N SER A 166 16.73 20.56 3.27
CA SER A 166 18.07 20.20 2.78
C SER A 166 18.15 18.77 2.23
N TYR A 167 17.15 18.33 1.47
CA TYR A 167 17.11 16.95 0.95
C TYR A 167 18.00 16.78 -0.28
N GLN A 168 18.59 15.59 -0.42
CA GLN A 168 19.21 15.16 -1.67
C GLN A 168 18.15 15.02 -2.78
N GLU A 169 18.58 15.08 -4.04
CA GLU A 169 17.72 15.07 -5.22
C GLU A 169 16.73 13.90 -5.26
N THR A 170 17.14 12.72 -4.78
CA THR A 170 16.30 11.53 -4.62
C THR A 170 15.18 11.73 -3.61
N GLY A 171 15.46 12.42 -2.49
CA GLY A 171 14.47 12.79 -1.48
C GLY A 171 13.45 13.79 -2.01
N VAL A 172 13.91 14.78 -2.80
CA VAL A 172 13.02 15.77 -3.45
C VAL A 172 12.02 15.10 -4.39
N ASN A 173 12.47 14.15 -5.21
CA ASN A 173 11.58 13.43 -6.13
C ASN A 173 10.54 12.58 -5.38
N ARG A 174 10.94 11.94 -4.27
CA ARG A 174 9.99 11.21 -3.42
C ARG A 174 8.94 12.15 -2.82
N MET A 175 9.33 13.35 -2.38
CA MET A 175 8.40 14.33 -1.83
C MET A 175 7.41 14.84 -2.87
N LYS A 176 7.89 15.12 -4.09
CA LYS A 176 7.03 15.49 -5.23
C LYS A 176 6.00 14.40 -5.51
N ASN A 177 6.43 13.14 -5.58
CA ASN A 177 5.52 12.03 -5.81
C ASN A 177 4.49 11.87 -4.69
N ASN A 178 4.91 11.97 -3.43
CA ASN A 178 3.99 11.87 -2.29
C ASN A 178 2.98 13.00 -2.29
N PHE A 179 3.42 14.24 -2.53
CA PHE A 179 2.52 15.40 -2.59
C PHE A 179 1.48 15.22 -3.71
N LEU A 180 1.94 14.89 -4.92
CA LEU A 180 1.09 14.61 -6.07
C LEU A 180 0.03 13.55 -5.76
N LEU A 181 0.45 12.40 -5.20
CA LEU A 181 -0.44 11.28 -4.94
C LEU A 181 -1.47 11.58 -3.85
N TYR A 182 -1.05 12.16 -2.73
CA TYR A 182 -1.97 12.40 -1.60
C TYR A 182 -2.98 13.50 -1.90
N VAL A 183 -2.55 14.59 -2.53
CA VAL A 183 -3.46 15.67 -2.94
C VAL A 183 -4.43 15.15 -4.00
N ALA A 184 -3.95 14.46 -5.04
CA ALA A 184 -4.82 13.92 -6.08
C ALA A 184 -5.85 12.93 -5.52
N PHE A 185 -5.43 12.02 -4.65
CA PHE A 185 -6.32 11.04 -4.05
C PHE A 185 -7.41 11.72 -3.21
N TYR A 186 -7.05 12.71 -2.39
CA TYR A 186 -8.02 13.47 -1.60
C TYR A 186 -9.01 14.20 -2.50
N SER A 187 -8.52 14.97 -3.49
CA SER A 187 -9.37 15.76 -4.38
C SER A 187 -10.35 14.88 -5.16
N TRP A 188 -9.90 13.73 -5.65
CA TRP A 188 -10.76 12.77 -6.34
C TRP A 188 -11.81 12.14 -5.42
N MET A 189 -11.41 11.72 -4.22
CA MET A 189 -12.35 11.18 -3.23
C MET A 189 -13.41 12.20 -2.84
N LYS A 190 -13.01 13.45 -2.61
CA LYS A 190 -13.92 14.56 -2.32
C LYS A 190 -14.89 14.79 -3.47
N HIS A 191 -14.39 14.88 -4.70
CA HIS A 191 -15.23 15.03 -5.89
C HIS A 191 -16.27 13.91 -6.02
N MET A 192 -15.87 12.65 -5.78
CA MET A 192 -16.79 11.52 -5.78
C MET A 192 -17.88 11.59 -4.69
N MET A 193 -17.56 12.16 -3.52
CA MET A 193 -18.52 12.34 -2.44
C MET A 193 -19.47 13.49 -2.73
N ASP A 194 -18.92 14.62 -3.18
CA ASP A 194 -19.69 15.82 -3.51
C ASP A 194 -20.67 15.52 -4.66
N VAL A 195 -20.29 14.75 -5.69
CA VAL A 195 -21.21 14.35 -6.78
C VAL A 195 -22.41 13.51 -6.28
N ARG A 196 -22.34 12.89 -5.09
CA ARG A 196 -23.37 11.99 -4.56
C ARG A 196 -24.34 12.63 -3.56
N GLU A 197 -24.03 13.80 -3.00
CA GLU A 197 -24.87 14.44 -1.98
C GLU A 197 -25.82 15.50 -2.58
N GLU A 198 -27.11 15.38 -2.26
CA GLU A 198 -28.13 16.41 -2.50
C GLU A 198 -28.05 17.48 -1.40
N GLY A 199 -27.79 18.74 -1.76
CA GLY A 199 -27.72 19.88 -0.83
C GLY A 199 -26.40 20.65 -0.82
N LYS A 200 -25.78 20.84 -2.00
CA LYS A 200 -24.50 21.55 -2.12
C LYS A 200 -24.62 23.04 -1.75
N LEU A 201 -23.57 23.56 -1.11
CA LEU A 201 -23.25 24.98 -1.24
C LEU A 201 -23.03 25.27 -2.73
N GLU A 202 -23.54 26.38 -3.24
CA GLU A 202 -23.39 26.76 -4.64
C GLU A 202 -22.80 28.16 -4.75
N GLY A 203 -22.17 28.46 -5.89
CA GLY A 203 -21.59 29.77 -6.17
C GLY A 203 -20.33 30.06 -5.36
N GLU A 204 -20.10 31.35 -5.09
CA GLU A 204 -18.85 31.87 -4.52
C GLU A 204 -18.51 31.28 -3.14
N ASP A 205 -19.51 30.98 -2.32
CA ASP A 205 -19.31 30.37 -1.00
C ASP A 205 -18.76 28.94 -1.09
N PHE A 206 -19.17 28.17 -2.10
CA PHE A 206 -18.63 26.84 -2.36
C PHE A 206 -17.20 26.91 -2.87
N GLU A 207 -16.91 27.81 -3.80
CA GLU A 207 -15.56 28.01 -4.35
C GLU A 207 -14.57 28.45 -3.26
N HIS A 208 -14.97 29.36 -2.37
CA HIS A 208 -14.17 29.75 -1.21
C HIS A 208 -13.95 28.60 -0.24
N TYR A 209 -15.00 27.82 0.07
CA TYR A 209 -14.86 26.65 0.93
C TYR A 209 -13.93 25.60 0.33
N GLU A 210 -14.08 25.29 -0.96
CA GLU A 210 -13.27 24.30 -1.68
C GLU A 210 -11.81 24.73 -1.72
N SER A 211 -11.53 26.00 -2.06
CA SER A 211 -10.18 26.55 -2.04
C SER A 211 -9.54 26.47 -0.65
N ALA A 212 -10.27 26.88 0.40
CA ALA A 212 -9.78 26.84 1.78
C ALA A 212 -9.61 25.41 2.32
N GLU A 213 -10.40 24.45 1.86
CA GLU A 213 -10.25 23.03 2.22
C GLU A 213 -9.02 22.43 1.54
N LEU A 214 -8.84 22.66 0.23
CA LEU A 214 -7.69 22.16 -0.50
C LEU A 214 -6.38 22.78 0.01
N ASP A 215 -6.38 24.06 0.40
CA ASP A 215 -5.24 24.71 1.05
C ASP A 215 -4.84 23.99 2.36
N ARG A 216 -5.83 23.67 3.21
CA ARG A 216 -5.62 22.89 4.44
C ARG A 216 -5.08 21.50 4.15
N VAL A 217 -5.55 20.85 3.09
CA VAL A 217 -5.04 19.55 2.64
C VAL A 217 -3.57 19.66 2.21
N ALA A 218 -3.21 20.66 1.40
CA ALA A 218 -1.84 20.86 0.97
C ALA A 218 -0.89 21.01 2.18
N GLN A 219 -1.26 21.84 3.15
CA GLN A 219 -0.48 22.01 4.39
C GLN A 219 -0.39 20.71 5.20
N THR A 220 -1.49 19.98 5.35
CA THR A 220 -1.53 18.71 6.10
C THR A 220 -0.63 17.65 5.46
N VAL A 221 -0.72 17.50 4.13
CA VAL A 221 0.10 16.57 3.36
C VAL A 221 1.58 16.90 3.51
N ILE A 222 1.95 18.18 3.43
CA ILE A 222 3.33 18.64 3.66
C ILE A 222 3.82 18.27 5.05
N HIS A 223 3.01 18.50 6.09
CA HIS A 223 3.35 18.10 7.46
C HIS A 223 3.52 16.59 7.59
N SER A 224 2.66 15.77 6.98
CA SER A 224 2.79 14.31 6.98
C SER A 224 4.06 13.84 6.27
N ILE A 225 4.40 14.43 5.12
CA ILE A 225 5.63 14.14 4.39
C ILE A 225 6.85 14.49 5.25
N SER A 226 6.85 15.67 5.89
CA SER A 226 7.94 16.11 6.75
C SER A 226 8.09 15.26 8.01
N ALA A 227 7.01 14.73 8.58
CA ALA A 227 7.08 13.87 9.74
C ALA A 227 7.64 12.49 9.38
N ALA A 228 7.19 11.92 8.25
CA ALA A 228 7.66 10.64 7.77
C ALA A 228 9.16 10.64 7.43
N SER A 229 9.68 11.72 6.84
CA SER A 229 11.11 11.82 6.53
C SER A 229 12.00 11.88 7.78
N ARG A 230 11.57 12.59 8.83
CA ARG A 230 12.33 12.66 10.10
C ARG A 230 12.47 11.29 10.78
N SER A 231 11.40 10.50 10.76
CA SER A 231 11.42 9.15 11.35
C SER A 231 12.33 8.18 10.61
N GLU A 232 12.59 8.40 9.32
CA GLU A 232 13.52 7.56 8.54
C GLU A 232 14.98 7.95 8.78
N ASP A 233 15.27 9.24 8.93
CA ASP A 233 16.61 9.73 9.26
C ASP A 233 17.05 9.31 10.68
N GLU A 234 16.12 9.26 11.65
CA GLU A 234 16.40 8.75 13.01
C GLU A 234 16.72 7.25 13.02
N VAL A 235 16.15 6.45 12.10
CA VAL A 235 16.38 5.00 12.02
C VAL A 235 17.66 4.65 11.25
N ALA A 236 18.15 5.55 10.38
CA ALA A 236 19.38 5.36 9.62
C ALA A 236 20.65 5.85 10.36
N GLY A 237 20.48 6.56 11.48
CA GLY A 237 21.56 7.15 12.29
C GLY A 237 22.08 6.30 13.45
N ASP A 238 21.47 5.14 13.74
CA ASP A 238 21.89 4.13 14.73
C ASP A 238 22.55 2.92 14.07
#